data_AF-A0A2V8BQS2-F1
#
_entry.id   AF-A0A2V8BQS2-F1
#
_cell.length_a   1.000
_cell.length_b   1.000
_cell.length_c   1.000
_cell.angle_alpha   90.00
_cell.angle_beta   90.00
_cell.angle_gamma   90.00
#
_symmetry.space_group_name_H-M   'P 1'
#
loop_
_entity.id
_entity.type
_entity.pdbx_description
1 polymer ?
#
loop_
_entity_poly.entity_id
_entity_poly.type
_entity_poly.pdbx_seq_one_letter_code
_entity_poly.pdbx_strand_id
1 'polypeptide(L)'
;MTSRELAIARSVIYASLFDYPLTLEQLHHALIESDQTRSEILAVYDGSELLHGMVEFRDGFFFPKGRADLIAERRRREAHSRAFLRRHRRALRLICALPFTRLVAVSGSIAHLNLEADGDLDLFIVTRGRRVWTVTVAVL
;
A
#
# COMPACT_ATOMS: atom_id res chain seq x y z
N MET A 1 -12.32 -16.29 -18.61
CA MET A 1 -12.39 -15.69 -17.27
C MET A 1 -13.68 -14.93 -17.12
N THR A 2 -14.39 -15.12 -16.01
CA THR A 2 -15.57 -14.36 -15.58
C THR A 2 -15.17 -12.96 -15.12
N SER A 3 -16.12 -12.03 -15.00
CA SER A 3 -15.87 -10.68 -14.47
C SER A 3 -15.29 -10.70 -13.05
N ARG A 4 -15.73 -11.66 -12.21
CA ARG A 4 -15.24 -11.83 -10.83
C ARG A 4 -13.80 -12.34 -10.78
N GLU A 5 -13.44 -13.28 -11.66
CA GLU A 5 -12.05 -13.73 -11.80
C GLU A 5 -11.15 -12.59 -12.30
N LEU A 6 -11.64 -11.83 -13.29
CA LEU A 6 -10.90 -10.72 -13.87
C LEU A 6 -10.65 -9.60 -12.85
N ALA A 7 -11.61 -9.32 -11.96
CA ALA A 7 -11.45 -8.37 -10.88
C ALA A 7 -10.31 -8.76 -9.93
N ILE A 8 -10.25 -10.04 -9.50
CA ILE A 8 -9.16 -10.56 -8.66
C ILE A 8 -7.81 -10.44 -9.39
N ALA A 9 -7.72 -10.96 -10.61
CA ALA A 9 -6.48 -10.94 -11.38
C ALA A 9 -5.97 -9.51 -11.62
N ARG A 10 -6.83 -8.58 -12.05
CA ARG A 10 -6.46 -7.18 -12.28
C ARG A 10 -5.95 -6.51 -11.01
N SER A 11 -6.63 -6.73 -9.88
CA SER A 11 -6.26 -6.12 -8.60
C SER A 11 -4.89 -6.60 -8.12
N VAL A 12 -4.64 -7.92 -8.22
CA VAL A 12 -3.35 -8.52 -7.88
C VAL A 12 -2.23 -8.04 -8.82
N ILE A 13 -2.47 -8.02 -10.12
CA ILE A 13 -1.49 -7.56 -11.12
C ILE A 13 -1.19 -6.07 -10.95
N TYR A 14 -2.21 -5.23 -10.71
CA TYR A 14 -2.02 -3.82 -10.42
C TYR A 14 -1.16 -3.61 -9.17
N ALA A 15 -1.44 -4.30 -8.07
CA ALA A 15 -0.65 -4.19 -6.85
C ALA A 15 0.81 -4.66 -7.05
N SER A 16 1.02 -5.64 -7.93
CA SER A 16 2.36 -6.14 -8.26
C SER A 16 3.24 -5.14 -9.01
N LEU A 17 2.64 -4.11 -9.63
CA LEU A 17 3.40 -2.99 -10.22
C LEU A 17 4.18 -2.21 -9.14
N PHE A 18 3.79 -2.36 -7.87
CA PHE A 18 4.45 -1.76 -6.71
C PHE A 18 5.19 -2.80 -5.87
N ASP A 19 5.41 -4.00 -6.40
CA ASP A 19 5.98 -5.15 -5.67
C ASP A 19 5.23 -5.45 -4.36
N TYR A 20 3.90 -5.26 -4.36
CA TYR A 20 3.10 -5.37 -3.15
C TYR A 20 2.13 -6.57 -3.22
N PRO A 21 2.49 -7.72 -2.61
CA PRO A 21 1.59 -8.86 -2.53
C PRO A 21 0.46 -8.54 -1.57
N LEU A 22 -0.80 -8.88 -1.88
CA LEU A 22 -1.97 -8.42 -1.12
C LEU A 22 -2.46 -9.47 -0.13
N THR A 23 -2.84 -9.08 1.10
CA THR A 23 -3.64 -9.97 1.96
C THR A 23 -5.07 -10.07 1.43
N LEU A 24 -5.87 -11.04 1.91
CA LEU A 24 -7.29 -11.12 1.56
C LEU A 24 -8.06 -9.83 1.85
N GLU A 25 -7.80 -9.18 2.99
CA GLU A 25 -8.45 -7.91 3.35
C GLU A 25 -8.05 -6.78 2.38
N GLN A 26 -6.77 -6.70 2.02
CA GLN A 26 -6.29 -5.69 1.09
C GLN A 26 -6.81 -5.92 -0.32
N LEU A 27 -6.85 -7.18 -0.77
CA LEU A 27 -7.44 -7.56 -2.05
C LEU A 27 -8.91 -7.19 -2.10
N HIS A 28 -9.68 -7.52 -1.05
CA HIS A 28 -11.09 -7.14 -0.92
C HIS A 28 -11.30 -5.62 -1.03
N HIS A 29 -10.49 -4.82 -0.33
CA HIS A 29 -10.59 -3.36 -0.42
C HIS A 29 -10.13 -2.77 -1.75
N ALA A 30 -9.22 -3.44 -2.45
CA ALA A 30 -8.62 -2.97 -3.70
C ALA A 30 -9.25 -3.61 -4.95
N LEU A 31 -10.38 -4.33 -4.81
CA LEU A 31 -11.05 -4.97 -5.92
C LEU A 31 -11.41 -3.94 -7.01
N ILE A 32 -10.90 -4.17 -8.21
CA ILE A 32 -11.21 -3.36 -9.39
C ILE A 32 -12.54 -3.84 -9.96
N GLU A 33 -13.53 -2.93 -10.01
CA GLU A 33 -14.83 -3.14 -10.66
C GLU A 33 -15.64 -4.33 -10.08
N SER A 34 -15.51 -4.59 -8.78
CA SER A 34 -16.22 -5.69 -8.11
C SER A 34 -16.54 -5.36 -6.65
N ASP A 35 -17.66 -5.92 -6.15
CA ASP A 35 -18.16 -5.82 -4.78
C ASP A 35 -18.11 -7.16 -4.02
N GLN A 36 -17.38 -8.15 -4.56
CA GLN A 36 -17.23 -9.47 -3.95
C GLN A 36 -16.77 -9.37 -2.49
N THR A 37 -17.45 -10.09 -1.61
CA THR A 37 -17.01 -10.29 -0.23
C THR A 37 -15.75 -11.15 -0.16
N ARG A 38 -15.04 -11.11 0.97
CA ARG A 38 -13.84 -11.94 1.22
C ARG A 38 -14.08 -13.43 0.97
N SER A 39 -15.23 -13.94 1.40
CA SER A 39 -15.61 -15.35 1.20
C SER A 39 -15.85 -15.66 -0.28
N GLU A 40 -16.44 -14.73 -1.04
CA GLU A 40 -16.62 -14.89 -2.49
C GLU A 40 -15.29 -14.80 -3.23
N ILE A 41 -14.34 -13.96 -2.79
CA ILE A 41 -12.99 -13.91 -3.37
C ILE A 41 -12.31 -15.27 -3.25
N LEU A 42 -12.34 -15.86 -2.06
CA LEU A 42 -11.76 -17.19 -1.81
C LEU A 42 -12.45 -18.25 -2.65
N ALA A 43 -13.79 -18.30 -2.65
CA ALA A 43 -14.54 -19.28 -3.43
C ALA A 43 -14.28 -19.17 -4.94
N VAL A 44 -14.16 -17.94 -5.47
CA VAL A 44 -13.83 -17.70 -6.89
C VAL A 44 -12.40 -18.13 -7.19
N TYR A 45 -11.45 -17.83 -6.30
CA TYR A 45 -10.06 -18.26 -6.47
C TYR A 45 -9.94 -19.79 -6.43
N ASP A 46 -10.45 -20.44 -5.38
CA ASP A 46 -10.37 -21.90 -5.18
C ASP A 46 -11.05 -22.68 -6.31
N GLY A 47 -12.13 -22.13 -6.90
CA GLY A 47 -12.87 -22.75 -8.00
C GLY A 47 -12.32 -22.48 -9.41
N SER A 48 -11.23 -21.72 -9.56
CA SER A 48 -10.76 -21.24 -10.86
C SER A 48 -9.34 -21.68 -11.21
N GLU A 49 -9.24 -22.69 -12.08
CA GLU A 49 -7.94 -23.11 -12.64
C GLU A 49 -7.24 -21.99 -13.44
N LEU A 50 -8.03 -21.12 -14.09
CA LEU A 50 -7.49 -19.97 -14.83
C LEU A 50 -6.82 -18.97 -13.87
N LEU A 51 -7.45 -18.68 -12.73
CA LEU A 51 -6.83 -17.82 -11.71
C LEU A 51 -5.58 -18.46 -11.12
N HIS A 52 -5.58 -19.75 -10.82
CA HIS A 52 -4.39 -20.48 -10.37
C HIS A 52 -3.25 -20.48 -11.41
N GLY A 53 -3.57 -20.23 -12.68
CA GLY A 53 -2.61 -20.00 -13.76
C GLY A 53 -1.88 -18.64 -13.67
N MET A 54 -2.49 -17.64 -13.04
CA MET A 54 -2.04 -16.24 -13.05
C MET A 54 -1.69 -15.67 -11.67
N VAL A 55 -2.39 -16.13 -10.63
CA VAL A 55 -2.29 -15.67 -9.25
C VAL A 55 -1.96 -16.86 -8.37
N GLU A 56 -1.02 -16.66 -7.45
CA GLU A 56 -0.67 -17.61 -6.41
C GLU A 56 -1.08 -17.03 -5.05
N PHE A 57 -1.61 -17.89 -4.19
CA PHE A 57 -1.93 -17.59 -2.80
C PHE A 57 -1.02 -18.39 -1.87
N ARG A 58 -0.13 -17.69 -1.14
CA ARG A 58 0.83 -18.33 -0.22
C ARG A 58 1.16 -17.41 0.95
N ASP A 59 1.37 -17.99 2.13
CA ASP A 59 1.64 -17.27 3.39
C ASP A 59 0.62 -16.15 3.70
N GLY A 60 -0.63 -16.32 3.27
CA GLY A 60 -1.68 -15.32 3.46
C GLY A 60 -1.68 -14.16 2.44
N PHE A 61 -0.88 -14.26 1.37
CA PHE A 61 -0.79 -13.23 0.34
C PHE A 61 -1.15 -13.74 -1.06
N PHE A 62 -1.87 -12.91 -1.82
CA PHE A 62 -2.12 -13.03 -3.24
C PHE A 62 -1.10 -12.22 -4.04
N PHE A 63 -0.47 -12.85 -5.02
CA PHE A 63 0.53 -12.23 -5.90
C PHE A 63 0.56 -12.94 -7.26
N PRO A 64 1.15 -12.33 -8.31
CA PRO A 64 1.24 -13.00 -9.61
C PRO A 64 2.04 -14.29 -9.50
N LYS A 65 1.63 -15.32 -10.25
CA LYS A 65 2.32 -16.61 -10.27
C LYS A 65 3.80 -16.45 -10.61
N GLY A 66 4.66 -17.14 -9.86
CA GLY A 66 6.12 -17.03 -10.04
C GLY A 66 6.76 -15.82 -9.36
N ARG A 67 5.98 -14.93 -8.73
CA ARG A 67 6.49 -13.78 -7.96
C ARG A 67 6.51 -14.02 -6.45
N ALA A 68 6.90 -15.24 -6.09
CA ALA A 68 7.13 -15.71 -4.72
C ALA A 68 8.07 -14.80 -3.90
N ASP A 69 9.01 -14.14 -4.58
CA ASP A 69 9.97 -13.17 -4.03
C ASP A 69 9.28 -12.00 -3.32
N LEU A 70 8.07 -11.62 -3.77
CA LEU A 70 7.34 -10.47 -3.24
C LEU A 70 7.00 -10.59 -1.76
N ILE A 71 6.83 -11.80 -1.22
CA ILE A 71 6.57 -12.01 0.21
C ILE A 71 7.78 -11.56 1.04
N ALA A 72 8.99 -11.94 0.62
CA ALA A 72 10.22 -11.54 1.29
C ALA A 72 10.50 -10.05 1.09
N GLU A 73 10.26 -9.55 -0.14
CA GLU A 73 10.36 -8.12 -0.48
C GLU A 73 9.51 -7.25 0.44
N ARG A 74 8.22 -7.61 0.59
CA ARG A 74 7.29 -6.89 1.46
C ARG A 74 7.79 -6.85 2.90
N ARG A 75 8.24 -7.97 3.46
CA ARG A 75 8.78 -8.01 4.83
C ARG A 75 10.00 -7.08 4.97
N ARG A 76 10.88 -7.05 3.97
CA ARG A 76 12.05 -6.16 3.94
C ARG A 76 11.63 -4.69 3.89
N ARG A 77 10.74 -4.31 2.97
CA ARG A 77 10.25 -2.94 2.81
C ARG A 77 9.45 -2.46 4.03
N GLU A 78 8.67 -3.33 4.66
CA GLU A 78 7.98 -2.99 5.91
C GLU A 78 8.95 -2.73 7.07
N ALA A 79 9.97 -3.57 7.23
CA ALA A 79 11.00 -3.37 8.25
C ALA A 79 11.79 -2.06 8.00
N HIS A 80 12.16 -1.81 6.74
CA HIS A 80 12.84 -0.59 6.31
C HIS A 80 11.99 0.65 6.57
N SER A 81 10.73 0.65 6.12
CA SER A 81 9.74 1.70 6.32
C SER A 81 9.58 2.07 7.81
N ARG A 82 9.43 1.06 8.68
CA ARG A 82 9.32 1.29 10.12
C ARG A 82 10.59 1.89 10.71
N ALA A 83 11.77 1.45 10.26
CA ALA A 83 13.04 2.02 10.70
C ALA A 83 13.20 3.48 10.23
N PHE A 84 12.82 3.76 8.99
CA PHE A 84 12.83 5.09 8.39
C PHE A 84 11.92 6.06 9.16
N LEU A 85 10.67 5.67 9.47
CA LEU A 85 9.76 6.49 10.28
C LEU A 85 10.29 6.72 11.71
N ARG A 86 10.92 5.71 12.32
CA ARG A 86 11.54 5.87 13.65
C ARG A 86 12.68 6.88 13.60
N ARG A 87 13.52 6.85 12.57
CA ARG A 87 14.63 7.80 12.36
C ARG A 87 14.10 9.23 12.19
N HIS A 88 13.04 9.42 11.43
CA HIS A 88 12.44 10.74 11.17
C HIS A 88 11.43 11.21 12.22
N ARG A 89 11.21 10.44 13.29
CA ARG A 89 10.19 10.73 14.31
C ARG A 89 10.33 12.11 14.95
N ARG A 90 11.57 12.59 15.15
CA ARG A 90 11.81 13.94 15.72
C ARG A 90 11.42 15.05 14.74
N ALA A 91 11.81 14.92 13.47
CA ALA A 91 11.44 15.86 12.42
C ALA A 91 9.92 15.90 12.23
N LEU A 92 9.27 14.73 12.14
CA LEU A 92 7.80 14.62 12.05
C LEU A 92 7.10 15.32 13.22
N ARG A 93 7.58 15.14 14.45
CA ARG A 93 7.02 15.84 15.62
C ARG A 93 7.15 17.36 15.51
N LEU A 94 8.28 17.85 15.01
CA LEU A 94 8.48 19.29 14.81
C LEU A 94 7.50 19.84 13.76
N ILE A 95 7.37 19.14 12.62
CA ILE A 95 6.43 19.52 11.55
C ILE A 95 4.99 19.54 12.06
N CYS A 96 4.60 18.54 12.87
CA CYS A 96 3.28 18.51 13.51
C CYS A 96 3.05 19.66 14.49
N ALA A 97 4.10 20.23 15.09
CA ALA A 97 4.03 21.33 16.04
C ALA A 97 4.07 22.71 15.39
N LEU A 98 4.27 22.79 14.06
CA LEU A 98 4.31 24.06 13.35
C LEU A 98 2.97 24.82 13.51
N PRO A 99 3.02 26.16 13.64
CA PRO A 99 1.81 26.96 13.71
C PRO A 99 1.00 26.78 12.43
N PHE A 100 -0.32 26.88 12.57
CA PHE A 100 -1.28 26.70 11.48
C PHE A 100 -1.36 25.28 10.91
N THR A 101 -0.53 24.33 11.31
CA THR A 101 -0.71 22.91 10.94
C THR A 101 -1.99 22.36 11.59
N ARG A 102 -2.89 21.80 10.78
CA ARG A 102 -4.12 21.12 11.24
C ARG A 102 -3.94 19.61 11.24
N LEU A 103 -3.27 19.06 10.24
CA LEU A 103 -3.01 17.64 10.09
C LEU A 103 -1.71 17.45 9.30
N VAL A 104 -0.95 16.44 9.68
CA VAL A 104 0.18 15.89 8.91
C VAL A 104 -0.10 14.40 8.75
N ALA A 105 -0.16 13.94 7.52
CA ALA A 105 -0.25 12.53 7.17
C ALA A 105 0.98 12.12 6.37
N VAL A 106 1.36 10.86 6.52
CA VAL A 106 2.36 10.22 5.66
C VAL A 106 1.66 9.81 4.36
N SER A 107 2.30 10.06 3.23
CA SER A 107 1.79 9.73 1.89
C SER A 107 2.75 8.79 1.15
N GLY A 108 2.49 8.49 -0.11
CA GLY A 108 3.38 7.70 -0.95
C GLY A 108 3.60 6.26 -0.47
N SER A 109 4.72 5.67 -0.85
CA SER A 109 5.05 4.26 -0.54
C SER A 109 5.22 4.01 0.97
N ILE A 110 5.70 5.00 1.72
CA ILE A 110 5.89 4.91 3.16
C ILE A 110 4.56 4.82 3.93
N ALA A 111 3.47 5.38 3.39
CA ALA A 111 2.12 5.23 3.96
C ALA A 111 1.64 3.76 3.92
N HIS A 112 2.08 3.00 2.93
CA HIS A 112 1.79 1.58 2.75
C HIS A 112 2.84 0.66 3.41
N LEU A 113 3.81 1.23 4.12
CA LEU A 113 4.99 0.53 4.63
C LEU A 113 5.75 -0.22 3.51
N ASN A 114 5.76 0.34 2.31
CA ASN A 114 6.35 -0.26 1.11
C ASN A 114 7.50 0.58 0.53
N LEU A 115 8.23 1.29 1.40
CA LEU A 115 9.32 2.17 1.00
C LEU A 115 10.50 1.40 0.38
N GLU A 116 10.97 1.89 -0.77
CA GLU A 116 12.19 1.43 -1.44
C GLU A 116 13.44 1.94 -0.73
N ALA A 117 14.62 1.40 -1.08
CA ALA A 117 15.86 1.66 -0.32
C ALA A 117 16.30 3.13 -0.34
N ASP A 118 15.98 3.84 -1.42
CA ASP A 118 16.24 5.26 -1.68
C ASP A 118 14.97 6.11 -1.62
N GLY A 119 13.88 5.56 -1.04
CA GLY A 119 12.59 6.23 -1.02
C GLY A 119 12.55 7.45 -0.08
N ASP A 120 11.71 8.41 -0.46
CA ASP A 120 11.55 9.70 0.21
C ASP A 120 10.46 9.70 1.31
N LEU A 121 10.49 10.74 2.15
CA LEU A 121 9.43 11.02 3.13
C LEU A 121 8.36 11.93 2.53
N ASP A 122 7.32 11.33 1.95
CA ASP A 122 6.17 12.10 1.45
C ASP A 122 5.21 12.48 2.59
N LEU A 123 4.92 13.79 2.70
CA LEU A 123 4.00 14.33 3.69
C LEU A 123 2.83 15.04 3.03
N PHE A 124 1.62 14.73 3.48
CA PHE A 124 0.41 15.47 3.18
C PHE A 124 0.04 16.37 4.36
N ILE A 125 0.14 17.69 4.18
CA ILE A 125 -0.04 18.68 5.24
C ILE A 125 -1.30 19.51 4.98
N VAL A 126 -2.22 19.52 5.94
CA VAL A 126 -3.41 20.39 5.93
C VAL A 126 -3.16 21.56 6.85
N THR A 127 -3.28 22.79 6.34
CA THR A 127 -3.08 24.02 7.12
C THR A 127 -4.41 24.69 7.48
N ARG A 128 -4.41 25.47 8.57
CA ARG A 128 -5.52 26.34 8.99
C ARG A 128 -5.49 27.64 8.18
N GLY A 129 -6.63 28.01 7.61
CA GLY A 129 -6.77 29.24 6.83
C GLY A 129 -5.87 29.27 5.59
N ARG A 130 -5.50 30.47 5.15
CA ARG A 130 -4.71 30.71 3.92
C ARG A 130 -3.19 30.70 4.21
N ARG A 131 -2.69 29.66 4.88
CA ARG A 131 -1.31 29.59 5.43
C ARG A 131 -0.41 28.52 4.79
N VAL A 132 -0.82 27.90 3.69
CA VAL A 132 -0.08 26.83 3.00
C VAL A 132 1.39 27.21 2.78
N TRP A 133 1.66 28.33 2.11
CA TRP A 133 3.03 28.76 1.78
C TRP A 133 3.90 29.03 3.01
N THR A 134 3.32 29.56 4.10
CA THR A 134 4.05 29.77 5.35
C THR A 134 4.51 28.45 5.96
N VAL A 135 3.64 27.43 5.96
CA VAL A 135 3.98 26.11 6.47
C VAL A 135 4.95 25.40 5.52
N THR A 136 4.77 25.52 4.20
CA THR A 136 5.68 24.94 3.20
C THR A 136 7.11 25.42 3.41
N VAL A 137 7.34 26.73 3.52
CA VAL A 137 8.69 27.28 3.73
C VAL A 137 9.28 26.86 5.08
N ALA A 138 8.46 26.67 6.12
CA ALA A 138 8.93 26.22 7.42
C ALA A 138 9.31 24.72 7.47
N VAL A 139 8.91 23.95 6.46
CA VAL A 139 9.17 22.50 6.35
C VAL A 139 10.36 22.21 5.43
N LEU A 140 10.63 23.07 4.45
CA LEU A 140 11.80 23.01 3.57
C LEU A 140 13.08 23.38 4.33
#